data_AF-A0A4V2USQ9-F1
#
_entry.id   AF-A0A4V2USQ9-F1
#
_cell.length_a   1.000
_cell.length_b   1.000
_cell.length_c   1.000
_cell.angle_alpha   90.00
_cell.angle_beta   90.00
_cell.angle_gamma   90.00
#
_symmetry.space_group_name_H-M   'P 1'
#
loop_
_entity.id
_entity.type
_entity.pdbx_description
1 polymer ?
#
loop_
_entity_poly.entity_id
_entity_poly.type
_entity_poly.pdbx_seq_one_letter_code
_entity_poly.pdbx_strand_id
1 'polypeptide(L)'
;MDKTRENNILKILAGVLPVLIVLTLIVGSVLVSAAGGSTPGDPGETAKTAEPETIKPKEDELKIVDSITVTASGTSGDEADSGEKPEDEDPEDYILPDSNTKLLKEPDIKRLSAQDLNYARNEIYARHGRKFSSKELQEYFESKSWYQGKYEGKDFDSNYGVKVLSDIEKKNSELLKKAEYKKASGGYKLE
;
A
#
# COMPACT_ATOMS: atom_id res chain seq x y z
N MET A 1 -14.11 33.77 45.55
CA MET A 1 -14.20 32.29 45.56
C MET A 1 -15.00 31.87 44.33
N ASP A 2 -14.32 31.61 43.23
CA ASP A 2 -14.95 31.31 41.94
C ASP A 2 -15.14 29.81 41.76
N LYS A 3 -16.40 29.39 41.85
CA LYS A 3 -16.88 28.00 41.84
C LYS A 3 -16.91 27.36 40.44
N THR A 4 -16.00 27.79 39.57
CA THR A 4 -15.96 27.40 38.14
C THR A 4 -14.61 26.78 37.75
N ARG A 5 -13.61 26.75 38.65
CA ARG A 5 -12.32 26.09 38.39
C ARG A 5 -12.28 24.60 38.73
N GLU A 6 -13.27 24.07 39.45
CA GLU A 6 -13.22 22.67 39.95
C GLU A 6 -13.67 21.63 38.92
N ASN A 7 -14.42 22.01 37.88
CA ASN A 7 -15.00 21.04 36.93
C ASN A 7 -14.05 20.63 35.79
N ASN A 8 -12.88 21.27 35.71
CA ASN A 8 -11.94 21.09 34.59
C ASN A 8 -10.67 20.33 35.00
N ILE A 9 -10.48 20.10 36.30
CA ILE A 9 -9.32 19.35 36.84
C ILE A 9 -9.69 17.87 37.02
N LEU A 10 -10.97 17.54 37.13
CA LEU A 10 -11.45 16.16 37.30
C LEU A 10 -11.53 15.35 36.00
N LYS A 11 -11.27 15.95 34.83
CA LYS A 11 -11.33 15.25 33.53
C LYS A 11 -9.97 14.86 32.95
N ILE A 12 -8.85 15.18 33.62
CA ILE A 12 -7.49 14.93 33.10
C ILE A 12 -6.76 13.77 33.82
N LEU A 13 -7.47 12.95 34.60
CA LEU A 13 -6.84 11.88 35.41
C LEU A 13 -7.43 10.46 35.23
N ALA A 14 -8.12 10.16 34.13
CA ALA A 14 -8.60 8.81 33.86
C ALA A 14 -8.26 8.39 32.43
N GLY A 15 -7.10 7.73 32.26
CA GLY A 15 -6.81 7.01 31.02
C GLY A 15 -5.36 6.80 30.58
N VAL A 16 -4.35 7.13 31.40
CA VAL A 16 -2.96 6.67 31.19
C VAL A 16 -2.59 5.69 32.30
N LEU A 17 -2.98 4.41 32.12
CA LEU A 17 -2.47 3.16 32.74
C LEU A 17 -3.57 2.08 32.56
N PRO A 18 -3.35 0.88 31.98
CA PRO A 18 -2.08 0.15 31.87
C PRO A 18 -1.76 -0.39 30.46
N VAL A 19 -0.57 -0.06 29.94
CA VAL A 19 0.07 -0.69 28.76
C VAL A 19 1.04 -1.81 29.18
N LEU A 20 0.86 -2.45 30.36
CA LEU A 20 1.90 -3.32 30.94
C LEU A 20 1.43 -4.65 31.56
N ILE A 21 0.35 -5.28 31.07
CA ILE A 21 -0.03 -6.64 31.51
C ILE A 21 -0.55 -7.50 30.33
N VAL A 22 0.27 -7.75 29.31
CA VAL A 22 0.17 -8.96 28.47
C VAL A 22 1.58 -9.40 28.04
N LEU A 23 2.52 -9.38 28.98
CA LEU A 23 3.79 -10.11 28.88
C LEU A 23 3.84 -11.00 30.12
N THR A 24 4.16 -12.28 29.93
CA THR A 24 4.22 -13.35 30.95
C THR A 24 2.88 -14.02 31.32
N LEU A 25 2.42 -14.99 30.50
CA LEU A 25 1.88 -16.28 30.99
C LEU A 25 1.94 -17.30 29.84
N ILE A 26 3.15 -17.68 29.43
CA ILE A 26 3.39 -18.99 28.80
C ILE A 26 4.33 -19.72 29.74
N VAL A 27 3.78 -20.27 30.82
CA VAL A 27 4.45 -21.28 31.63
C VAL A 27 3.63 -22.54 31.49
N GLY A 28 4.28 -23.58 30.98
CA GLY A 28 3.65 -24.78 30.50
C GLY A 28 2.98 -25.61 31.57
N SER A 29 1.97 -26.36 31.14
CA SER A 29 1.50 -27.56 31.81
C SER A 29 1.65 -28.72 30.85
N VAL A 30 2.85 -29.31 30.83
CA VAL A 30 2.98 -30.75 30.63
C VAL A 30 2.60 -31.37 31.96
N LEU A 31 1.46 -32.04 32.03
CA LEU A 31 1.26 -33.09 33.02
C LEU A 31 0.78 -34.35 32.31
N VAL A 32 1.74 -35.27 32.26
CA VAL A 32 1.59 -36.69 32.00
C VAL A 32 0.54 -37.28 32.93
N SER A 33 -0.28 -38.19 32.43
CA SER A 33 -0.96 -39.19 33.27
C SER A 33 -1.09 -40.47 32.46
N ALA A 34 -0.25 -41.41 32.82
CA ALA A 34 -0.25 -42.80 32.38
C ALA A 34 -0.81 -43.66 33.52
N ALA A 35 -1.83 -44.47 33.22
CA ALA A 35 -2.24 -45.74 33.84
C ALA A 35 -3.64 -46.06 33.27
N GLY A 36 -3.99 -47.21 32.69
CA GLY A 36 -3.35 -48.52 32.57
C GLY A 36 -4.47 -49.59 32.61
N GLY A 37 -4.54 -50.46 31.59
CA GLY A 37 -5.35 -51.70 31.52
C GLY A 37 -6.57 -51.61 30.60
N SER A 38 -6.88 -52.51 29.64
CA SER A 38 -6.31 -53.80 29.22
C SER A 38 -6.78 -54.11 27.77
N THR A 39 -5.97 -54.88 27.02
CA THR A 39 -6.08 -55.35 25.60
C THR A 39 -7.17 -56.43 25.37
N PRO A 40 -7.34 -57.10 24.18
CA PRO A 40 -6.73 -56.97 22.84
C PRO A 40 -7.72 -57.06 21.63
N GLY A 41 -7.27 -56.67 20.43
CA GLY A 41 -7.92 -57.02 19.16
C GLY A 41 -7.30 -56.33 17.94
N ASP A 42 -6.22 -56.91 17.40
CA ASP A 42 -5.63 -56.63 16.08
C ASP A 42 -5.40 -57.99 15.38
N PRO A 43 -5.60 -58.13 14.05
CA PRO A 43 -4.50 -57.86 13.13
C PRO A 43 -4.91 -57.10 11.86
N GLY A 44 -4.09 -56.12 11.46
CA GLY A 44 -4.24 -55.45 10.17
C GLY A 44 -3.13 -54.47 9.76
N GLU A 45 -1.86 -54.84 9.98
CA GLU A 45 -0.69 -54.66 9.08
C GLU A 45 -0.84 -53.58 7.96
N THR A 46 -0.06 -52.48 7.86
CA THR A 46 1.40 -52.39 7.70
C THR A 46 1.86 -50.93 7.80
N ALA A 47 3.06 -50.73 8.34
CA ALA A 47 3.76 -49.45 8.45
C ALA A 47 4.56 -49.08 7.18
N LYS A 48 4.75 -47.77 6.93
CA LYS A 48 6.11 -47.26 6.65
C LYS A 48 6.27 -45.75 6.89
N THR A 49 7.15 -45.47 7.86
CA THR A 49 7.87 -44.23 8.13
C THR A 49 8.79 -43.82 6.96
N ALA A 50 8.86 -42.53 6.66
CA ALA A 50 10.08 -41.85 6.19
C ALA A 50 10.02 -40.34 6.49
N GLU A 51 11.10 -39.85 7.07
CA GLU A 51 11.41 -38.48 7.51
C GLU A 51 11.63 -37.47 6.35
N PRO A 52 11.76 -36.15 6.66
CA PRO A 52 11.63 -35.06 5.69
C PRO A 52 12.95 -34.72 4.99
N GLU A 53 12.89 -34.42 3.70
CA GLU A 53 14.02 -33.81 2.98
C GLU A 53 13.72 -32.35 2.61
N THR A 54 14.72 -31.52 2.95
CA THR A 54 14.86 -30.10 2.69
C THR A 54 15.10 -29.86 1.20
N ILE A 55 14.32 -28.99 0.56
CA ILE A 55 14.62 -28.52 -0.81
C ILE A 55 14.84 -27.01 -0.78
N LYS A 56 16.12 -26.63 -0.79
CA LYS A 56 16.62 -25.30 -1.18
C LYS A 56 16.77 -25.23 -2.72
N PRO A 57 16.72 -24.03 -3.30
CA PRO A 57 16.47 -23.82 -4.73
C PRO A 57 17.72 -24.12 -5.57
N LYS A 58 17.50 -24.67 -6.77
CA LYS A 58 18.53 -24.79 -7.81
C LYS A 58 18.35 -23.70 -8.84
N GLU A 59 19.37 -22.87 -8.90
CA GLU A 59 19.72 -21.97 -10.00
C GLU A 59 20.22 -22.80 -11.20
N ASP A 60 20.37 -22.15 -12.36
CA ASP A 60 20.58 -22.69 -13.72
C ASP A 60 19.24 -22.92 -14.43
N GLU A 61 18.81 -22.08 -15.37
CA GLU A 61 19.51 -21.84 -16.63
C GLU A 61 19.44 -20.37 -17.12
N LEU A 62 20.61 -19.77 -17.29
CA LEU A 62 20.88 -18.62 -18.14
C LEU A 62 21.65 -19.13 -19.36
N LYS A 63 21.08 -19.12 -20.57
CA LYS A 63 21.86 -19.04 -21.82
C LYS A 63 21.15 -18.32 -22.97
N ILE A 64 21.74 -17.17 -23.33
CA ILE A 64 22.26 -16.78 -24.67
C ILE A 64 21.17 -16.47 -25.73
N VAL A 65 21.11 -15.28 -26.34
CA VAL A 65 22.06 -14.81 -27.37
C VAL A 65 22.33 -13.31 -27.34
N ASP A 66 23.60 -13.04 -27.64
CA ASP A 66 24.30 -11.79 -27.74
C ASP A 66 24.35 -11.38 -29.23
N SER A 67 23.95 -10.15 -29.57
CA SER A 67 24.30 -9.55 -30.85
C SER A 67 24.50 -8.05 -30.68
N ILE A 68 25.69 -7.74 -30.17
CA ILE A 68 26.32 -6.43 -30.19
C ILE A 68 26.67 -6.07 -31.65
N THR A 69 26.18 -4.93 -32.13
CA THR A 69 26.83 -4.17 -33.20
C THR A 69 27.15 -2.78 -32.68
N VAL A 70 28.39 -2.59 -32.25
CA VAL A 70 29.00 -1.29 -31.98
C VAL A 70 29.37 -0.67 -33.32
N THR A 71 28.76 0.46 -33.65
CA THR A 71 29.28 1.42 -34.63
C THR A 71 29.50 2.73 -33.90
N ALA A 72 30.75 2.96 -33.51
CA ALA A 72 31.23 4.25 -33.04
C ALA A 72 31.58 5.12 -34.27
N SER A 73 30.91 6.26 -34.39
CA SER A 73 31.45 7.42 -35.11
C SER A 73 30.96 8.65 -34.36
N GLY A 74 31.89 9.29 -33.64
CA GLY A 74 31.60 10.52 -32.92
C GLY A 74 31.44 11.70 -33.87
N THR A 75 30.60 12.65 -33.47
CA THR A 75 30.98 14.07 -33.42
C THR A 75 29.97 14.81 -32.56
N SER A 76 30.48 15.69 -31.71
CA SER A 76 29.74 16.68 -30.96
C SER A 76 28.86 17.54 -31.86
N GLY A 77 27.71 17.92 -31.33
CA GLY A 77 26.81 18.93 -31.85
C GLY A 77 25.64 19.05 -30.89
N ASP A 78 25.69 20.07 -30.03
CA ASP A 78 24.51 20.64 -29.38
C ASP A 78 23.43 20.91 -30.44
N GLU A 79 22.28 20.24 -30.37
CA GLU A 79 21.04 20.78 -30.90
C GLU A 79 19.86 20.34 -30.03
N ALA A 80 19.05 21.33 -29.68
CA ALA A 80 17.81 21.23 -28.95
C ALA A 80 16.80 20.41 -29.77
N ASP A 81 16.67 19.12 -29.43
CA ASP A 81 15.64 18.27 -30.02
C ASP A 81 14.32 18.53 -29.29
N SER A 82 13.54 19.44 -29.89
CA SER A 82 12.15 19.70 -29.53
C SER A 82 11.34 18.49 -29.94
N GLY A 83 11.19 17.54 -29.01
CA GLY A 83 10.25 16.44 -29.16
C GLY A 83 8.84 17.00 -29.32
N GLU A 84 8.35 16.96 -30.56
CA GLU A 84 6.96 17.21 -30.91
C GLU A 84 6.07 16.31 -30.04
N LYS A 85 5.38 16.95 -29.10
CA LYS A 85 4.34 16.35 -28.28
C LYS A 85 3.15 16.08 -29.22
N PRO A 86 2.59 14.86 -29.28
CA PRO A 86 1.35 14.65 -30.00
C PRO A 86 0.27 15.55 -29.37
N GLU A 87 -0.39 16.33 -30.22
CA GLU A 87 -1.57 17.13 -29.88
C GLU A 87 -2.75 16.17 -29.68
N ASP A 88 -2.77 15.48 -28.54
CA ASP A 88 -3.85 14.61 -28.12
C ASP A 88 -4.85 15.41 -27.28
N GLU A 89 -6.14 15.20 -27.58
CA GLU A 89 -7.31 15.75 -26.90
C GLU A 89 -7.06 16.00 -25.42
N ASP A 90 -7.30 17.24 -24.99
CA ASP A 90 -6.97 17.78 -23.65
C ASP A 90 -7.22 16.68 -22.60
N PRO A 91 -6.17 15.98 -22.13
CA PRO A 91 -6.36 14.95 -21.12
C PRO A 91 -6.87 15.74 -19.93
N GLU A 92 -8.16 15.57 -19.64
CA GLU A 92 -8.86 16.17 -18.50
C GLU A 92 -7.87 16.28 -17.34
N ASP A 93 -7.87 17.41 -16.61
CA ASP A 93 -6.92 17.91 -15.60
C ASP A 93 -6.49 16.90 -14.48
N TYR A 94 -6.04 15.72 -14.91
CA TYR A 94 -5.61 14.52 -14.20
C TYR A 94 -4.09 14.48 -14.24
N ILE A 95 -3.51 14.05 -13.12
CA ILE A 95 -2.06 13.85 -13.01
C ILE A 95 -1.65 12.55 -13.71
N LEU A 96 -2.45 11.49 -13.57
CA LEU A 96 -2.19 10.17 -14.17
C LEU A 96 -3.48 9.60 -14.79
N PRO A 97 -3.85 10.02 -16.01
CA PRO A 97 -5.15 9.70 -16.60
C PRO A 97 -5.41 8.20 -16.76
N ASP A 98 -4.34 7.43 -17.02
CA ASP A 98 -4.37 5.99 -17.21
C ASP A 98 -4.35 5.17 -15.90
N SER A 99 -4.26 5.82 -14.73
CA SER A 99 -4.09 5.15 -13.44
C SER A 99 -5.27 4.26 -13.03
N ASN A 100 -6.43 4.38 -13.68
CA ASN A 100 -7.60 3.51 -13.49
C ASN A 100 -7.60 2.25 -14.36
N THR A 101 -6.84 2.22 -15.46
CA THR A 101 -6.90 1.15 -16.46
C THR A 101 -5.56 0.46 -16.70
N LYS A 102 -4.43 1.13 -16.48
CA LYS A 102 -3.09 0.59 -16.70
C LYS A 102 -2.33 0.47 -15.40
N LEU A 103 -1.56 -0.61 -15.25
CA LEU A 103 -0.68 -0.80 -14.11
C LEU A 103 0.53 0.13 -14.26
N LEU A 104 0.69 1.04 -13.31
CA LEU A 104 1.80 1.98 -13.24
C LEU A 104 3.10 1.29 -12.81
N LYS A 105 4.22 1.86 -13.22
CA LYS A 105 5.58 1.43 -12.88
C LYS A 105 6.41 2.62 -12.41
N GLU A 106 7.56 2.33 -11.81
CA GLU A 106 8.48 3.37 -11.31
C GLU A 106 8.80 4.48 -12.35
N PRO A 107 9.04 4.17 -13.65
CA PRO A 107 9.31 5.21 -14.66
C PRO A 107 8.16 6.21 -14.86
N ASP A 108 6.92 5.77 -14.67
CA ASP A 108 5.72 6.60 -14.88
C ASP A 108 5.59 7.66 -13.79
N ILE A 109 6.11 7.37 -12.59
CA ILE A 109 5.92 8.20 -11.40
C ILE A 109 7.20 8.82 -10.85
N LYS A 110 8.38 8.44 -11.37
CA LYS A 110 9.68 8.90 -10.84
C LYS A 110 9.85 10.42 -10.83
N ARG A 111 9.24 11.11 -11.81
CA ARG A 111 9.34 12.56 -11.99
C ARG A 111 8.38 13.35 -11.10
N LEU A 112 7.37 12.69 -10.51
CA LEU A 112 6.37 13.33 -9.67
C LEU A 112 6.97 13.76 -8.33
N SER A 113 6.55 14.91 -7.81
CA SER A 113 6.89 15.35 -6.46
C SER A 113 6.14 14.52 -5.39
N ALA A 114 6.49 14.67 -4.11
CA ALA A 114 5.73 14.02 -3.04
C ALA A 114 4.26 14.48 -3.01
N GLN A 115 4.01 15.76 -3.30
CA GLN A 115 2.66 16.32 -3.42
C GLN A 115 1.92 15.70 -4.61
N ASP A 116 2.54 15.66 -5.79
CA ASP A 116 1.91 15.08 -6.99
C ASP A 116 1.60 13.59 -6.80
N LEU A 117 2.48 12.83 -6.12
CA LEU A 117 2.23 11.43 -5.79
C LEU A 117 1.05 11.27 -4.83
N ASN A 118 0.93 12.17 -3.85
CA ASN A 118 -0.21 12.21 -2.94
C ASN A 118 -1.50 12.52 -3.70
N TYR A 119 -1.48 13.54 -4.56
CA TYR A 119 -2.63 13.96 -5.35
C TYR A 119 -3.03 12.88 -6.35
N ALA A 120 -2.09 12.30 -7.09
CA ALA A 120 -2.37 11.21 -8.03
C ALA A 120 -2.93 9.96 -7.34
N ARG A 121 -2.47 9.65 -6.12
CA ARG A 121 -3.08 8.57 -5.32
C ARG A 121 -4.53 8.92 -4.96
N ASN A 122 -4.77 10.16 -4.53
CA ASN A 122 -6.10 10.61 -4.16
C ASN A 122 -7.02 10.81 -5.36
N GLU A 123 -6.48 11.05 -6.57
CA GLU A 123 -7.21 11.12 -7.83
C GLU A 123 -7.93 9.80 -8.12
N ILE A 124 -7.25 8.67 -7.90
CA ILE A 124 -7.87 7.35 -8.00
C ILE A 124 -9.11 7.29 -7.10
N TYR A 125 -9.03 7.77 -5.85
CA TYR A 125 -10.18 7.75 -4.94
C TYR A 125 -11.25 8.79 -5.31
N ALA A 126 -10.83 9.95 -5.80
CA ALA A 126 -11.69 11.04 -6.22
C ALA A 126 -12.56 10.64 -7.42
N ARG A 127 -12.02 9.86 -8.36
CA ARG A 127 -12.78 9.27 -9.48
C ARG A 127 -13.97 8.42 -9.03
N HIS A 128 -13.88 7.84 -7.84
CA HIS A 128 -14.97 7.07 -7.21
C HIS A 128 -15.80 7.89 -6.21
N GLY A 129 -15.58 9.21 -6.14
CA GLY A 129 -16.35 10.14 -5.34
C GLY A 129 -16.01 10.14 -3.85
N ARG A 130 -14.78 9.77 -3.46
CA ARG A 130 -14.32 9.94 -2.08
C ARG A 130 -14.18 11.44 -1.76
N LYS A 131 -14.86 11.90 -0.70
CA LYS A 131 -14.65 13.25 -0.14
C LYS A 131 -13.39 13.33 0.71
N PHE A 132 -12.79 14.50 0.76
CA PHE A 132 -11.54 14.77 1.49
C PHE A 132 -11.79 15.70 2.66
N SER A 133 -11.17 15.38 3.81
CA SER A 133 -11.25 16.21 5.03
C SER A 133 -10.13 17.23 5.14
N SER A 134 -9.02 17.04 4.41
CA SER A 134 -8.01 18.08 4.27
C SER A 134 -8.55 19.16 3.36
N LYS A 135 -8.34 20.42 3.76
CA LYS A 135 -8.77 21.59 2.98
C LYS A 135 -8.06 21.62 1.63
N GLU A 136 -6.76 21.32 1.61
CA GLU A 136 -5.95 21.30 0.39
C GLU A 136 -6.49 20.33 -0.66
N LEU A 137 -6.74 19.05 -0.29
CA LEU A 137 -7.28 18.07 -1.23
C LEU A 137 -8.72 18.39 -1.62
N GLN A 138 -9.51 18.89 -0.66
CA GLN A 138 -10.90 19.27 -0.94
C GLN A 138 -10.94 20.38 -2.00
N GLU A 139 -10.21 21.48 -1.79
CA GLU A 139 -10.13 22.60 -2.73
C GLU A 139 -9.58 22.17 -4.09
N TYR A 140 -8.54 21.33 -4.10
CA TYR A 140 -7.96 20.81 -5.33
C TYR A 140 -8.97 20.01 -6.16
N PHE A 141 -9.64 19.02 -5.57
CA PHE A 141 -10.57 18.16 -6.32
C PHE A 141 -11.89 18.86 -6.62
N GLU A 142 -12.39 19.74 -5.75
CA GLU A 142 -13.60 20.55 -6.04
C GLU A 142 -13.40 21.51 -7.23
N SER A 143 -12.15 21.88 -7.54
CA SER A 143 -11.85 22.65 -8.75
C SER A 143 -11.91 21.83 -10.05
N LYS A 144 -11.94 20.49 -9.97
CA LYS A 144 -11.94 19.61 -11.13
C LYS A 144 -13.36 19.39 -11.63
N SER A 145 -13.60 19.64 -12.92
CA SER A 145 -14.92 19.49 -13.55
C SER A 145 -15.46 18.06 -13.51
N TRP A 146 -14.57 17.06 -13.49
CA TRP A 146 -14.91 15.64 -13.44
C TRP A 146 -15.22 15.11 -12.04
N TYR A 147 -14.84 15.84 -10.98
CA TYR A 147 -14.94 15.34 -9.62
C TYR A 147 -16.35 15.53 -9.04
N GLN A 148 -16.88 14.47 -8.45
CA GLN A 148 -18.15 14.51 -7.74
C GLN A 148 -18.04 13.75 -6.41
N GLY A 149 -17.96 14.49 -5.30
CA GLY A 149 -17.92 13.92 -3.95
C GLY A 149 -19.24 13.23 -3.56
N LYS A 150 -19.22 11.91 -3.39
CA LYS A 150 -20.38 11.05 -3.09
C LYS A 150 -20.34 10.45 -1.69
N TYR A 151 -19.16 10.03 -1.25
CA TYR A 151 -18.98 9.27 -0.02
C TYR A 151 -18.04 10.01 0.93
N GLU A 152 -18.41 10.08 2.21
CA GLU A 152 -17.50 10.59 3.24
C GLU A 152 -16.23 9.75 3.29
N GLY A 153 -15.06 10.38 3.48
CA GLY A 153 -13.77 9.70 3.37
C GLY A 153 -13.66 8.43 4.22
N LYS A 154 -14.11 8.50 5.48
CA LYS A 154 -14.10 7.35 6.41
C LYS A 154 -15.02 6.21 5.96
N ASP A 155 -16.17 6.54 5.38
CA ASP A 155 -17.14 5.57 4.88
C ASP A 155 -16.64 4.92 3.59
N PHE A 156 -16.06 5.73 2.70
CA PHE A 156 -15.36 5.22 1.52
C PHE A 156 -14.28 4.22 1.92
N ASP A 157 -13.37 4.59 2.81
CA ASP A 157 -12.23 3.75 3.19
C ASP A 157 -12.66 2.43 3.84
N SER A 158 -13.77 2.44 4.60
CA SER A 158 -14.25 1.25 5.33
C SER A 158 -15.15 0.34 4.49
N ASN A 159 -15.99 0.91 3.61
CA ASN A 159 -17.11 0.18 3.00
C ASN A 159 -17.08 0.16 1.47
N TYR A 160 -16.76 1.29 0.83
CA TYR A 160 -16.88 1.44 -0.62
C TYR A 160 -15.57 1.16 -1.35
N GLY A 161 -14.45 1.72 -0.89
CA GLY A 161 -13.14 1.60 -1.53
C GLY A 161 -12.72 0.15 -1.78
N VAL A 162 -13.02 -0.75 -0.85
CA VAL A 162 -12.76 -2.20 -1.02
C VAL A 162 -13.51 -2.80 -2.21
N LYS A 163 -14.73 -2.31 -2.49
CA LYS A 163 -15.66 -2.82 -3.50
C LYS A 163 -15.55 -2.12 -4.85
N VAL A 164 -15.36 -0.80 -4.85
CA VAL A 164 -15.39 0.02 -6.07
C VAL A 164 -14.04 0.13 -6.76
N LEU A 165 -12.94 0.06 -6.00
CA LEU A 165 -11.61 0.08 -6.59
C LEU A 165 -11.29 -1.26 -7.23
N SER A 166 -10.90 -1.21 -8.50
CA SER A 166 -10.33 -2.34 -9.22
C SER A 166 -8.99 -2.78 -8.62
N ASP A 167 -8.55 -3.98 -8.97
CA ASP A 167 -7.24 -4.48 -8.53
C ASP A 167 -6.08 -3.66 -9.09
N ILE A 168 -6.24 -3.05 -10.27
CA ILE A 168 -5.26 -2.15 -10.88
C ILE A 168 -5.14 -0.87 -10.06
N GLU A 169 -6.26 -0.25 -9.73
CA GLU A 169 -6.31 0.97 -8.91
C GLU A 169 -5.73 0.75 -7.52
N LYS A 170 -6.05 -0.38 -6.87
CA LYS A 170 -5.46 -0.76 -5.57
C LYS A 170 -3.93 -0.91 -5.66
N LYS A 171 -3.42 -1.56 -6.69
CA LYS A 171 -1.97 -1.71 -6.89
C LYS A 171 -1.30 -0.37 -7.18
N ASN A 172 -1.93 0.46 -7.99
CA ASN A 172 -1.43 1.78 -8.35
C ASN A 172 -1.42 2.73 -7.14
N SER A 173 -2.49 2.74 -6.33
CA SER A 173 -2.56 3.58 -5.13
C SER A 173 -1.48 3.20 -4.11
N GLU A 174 -1.20 1.90 -3.97
CA GLU A 174 -0.10 1.39 -3.13
C GLU A 174 1.28 1.74 -3.68
N LEU A 175 1.48 1.67 -5.00
CA LEU A 175 2.72 2.10 -5.63
C LEU A 175 2.98 3.60 -5.39
N LEU A 176 1.97 4.42 -5.62
CA LEU A 176 2.04 5.88 -5.43
C LEU A 176 2.33 6.23 -3.97
N LYS A 177 1.66 5.57 -3.01
CA LYS A 177 1.94 5.71 -1.58
C LYS A 177 3.38 5.36 -1.24
N LYS A 178 3.90 4.24 -1.75
CA LYS A 178 5.29 3.84 -1.50
C LYS A 178 6.28 4.87 -2.06
N ALA A 179 6.05 5.35 -3.28
CA ALA A 179 6.89 6.37 -3.90
C ALA A 179 6.84 7.70 -3.13
N GLU A 180 5.66 8.11 -2.65
CA GLU A 180 5.48 9.30 -1.81
C GLU A 180 6.32 9.19 -0.53
N TYR A 181 6.22 8.06 0.17
CA TYR A 181 6.96 7.83 1.43
C TYR A 181 8.47 7.72 1.23
N LYS A 182 8.93 7.28 0.05
CA LYS A 182 10.37 7.33 -0.31
C LYS A 182 10.87 8.77 -0.48
N LYS A 183 10.01 9.69 -0.94
CA LYS A 183 10.38 11.10 -1.17
C LYS A 183 10.20 11.98 0.06
N ALA A 184 9.18 11.71 0.86
CA ALA A 184 8.88 12.42 2.09
C ALA A 184 8.66 11.39 3.21
N SER A 185 9.61 11.29 4.15
CA SER A 185 9.50 10.40 5.31
C SER A 185 8.25 10.74 6.12
N GLY A 186 7.24 9.87 6.06
CA GLY A 186 5.93 10.07 6.70
C GLY A 186 4.80 10.50 5.76
N GLY A 187 5.07 10.62 4.46
CA GLY A 187 4.12 11.10 3.46
C GLY A 187 4.14 12.61 3.29
N TYR A 188 3.47 13.09 2.25
CA TYR A 188 3.21 14.51 2.05
C TYR A 188 2.27 15.02 3.15
N LYS A 189 2.59 16.19 3.70
CA LYS A 189 1.81 16.80 4.77
C LYS A 189 0.74 17.67 4.13
N LEU A 190 -0.50 17.26 4.35
CA LEU A 190 -1.67 18.00 3.91
C LEU A 190 -2.00 19.12 4.90
N GLU A 191 -2.44 20.25 4.37
CA GLU A 191 -2.98 21.38 5.15
C GLU A 191 -4.39 21.09 5.70
#